data_AF-A0A441R7N2-F1
#
_entry.id   AF-A0A441R7N2-F1
#
_cell.length_a   1.000
_cell.length_b   1.000
_cell.length_c   1.000
_cell.angle_alpha   90.00
_cell.angle_beta   90.00
_cell.angle_gamma   90.00
#
_symmetry.space_group_name_H-M   'P 1'
#
loop_
_entity.id
_entity.type
_entity.pdbx_description
1 polymer ?
#
loop_
_entity_poly.entity_id
_entity_poly.type
_entity_poly.pdbx_seq_one_letter_code
_entity_poly.pdbx_strand_id
1 'polypeptide(L)' 'MPEARREIIDWWRNRLADDKQLLADIEAGRIPADEIHAAYLRWMISQMEAIVQSVERHGHLIKPDGPG' A
#
# COMPACT_ATOMS: atom_id res chain seq x y z
N MET A 1 -13.82 15.78 -4.35
CA MET A 1 -12.74 15.57 -5.34
C MET A 1 -12.50 14.06 -5.53
N PRO A 2 -13.22 13.39 -6.44
CA PRO A 2 -13.06 11.95 -6.71
C PRO A 2 -11.70 11.58 -7.35
N GLU A 3 -11.15 12.48 -8.16
CA GLU A 3 -9.90 12.27 -8.91
C GLU A 3 -8.67 12.25 -7.99
N ALA A 4 -8.51 13.26 -7.13
CA ALA A 4 -7.46 13.27 -6.11
C ALA A 4 -7.50 12.03 -5.20
N ARG A 5 -8.69 11.49 -4.92
CA ARG A 5 -8.85 10.26 -4.13
C ARG A 5 -8.30 9.04 -4.87
N ARG A 6 -8.56 8.92 -6.18
CA ARG A 6 -8.05 7.84 -7.02
C ARG A 6 -6.54 7.93 -7.16
N GLU A 7 -6.01 9.13 -7.41
CA GLU A 7 -4.56 9.37 -7.50
C GLU A 7 -3.82 8.98 -6.22
N ILE A 8 -4.37 9.29 -5.05
CA ILE A 8 -3.79 8.87 -3.76
C ILE A 8 -3.79 7.34 -3.62
N ILE A 9 -4.88 6.66 -3.98
CA ILE A 9 -4.96 5.19 -3.91
C ILE A 9 -3.96 4.55 -4.87
N ASP A 10 -3.86 5.05 -6.09
CA ASP A 10 -2.94 4.53 -7.10
C ASP A 10 -1.48 4.79 -6.70
N TRP A 11 -1.18 5.93 -6.07
CA TRP A 11 0.12 6.18 -5.47
C TRP A 11 0.48 5.15 -4.39
N TRP A 12 -0.45 4.85 -3.47
CA TRP A 12 -0.24 3.84 -2.43
C TRP A 12 -0.04 2.43 -3.00
N ARG A 13 -0.77 2.07 -4.05
CA ARG A 13 -0.61 0.78 -4.74
C ARG A 13 0.76 0.65 -5.40
N ASN A 14 1.20 1.70 -6.11
CA ASN A 14 2.51 1.71 -6.75
C ASN A 14 3.62 1.61 -5.70
N ARG A 15 3.54 2.39 -4.62
CA ARG A 15 4.50 2.33 -3.51
C ARG A 15 4.57 0.93 -2.89
N LEU A 16 3.42 0.29 -2.67
CA LEU A 16 3.34 -1.07 -2.14
C LEU A 16 3.96 -2.10 -3.10
N ALA A 17 3.76 -1.95 -4.40
CA ALA A 17 4.37 -2.80 -5.40
C ALA A 17 5.91 -2.65 -5.38
N ASP A 18 6.42 -1.42 -5.30
CA ASP A 18 7.85 -1.15 -5.20
C ASP A 18 8.47 -1.78 -3.95
N ASP A 19 7.83 -1.64 -2.78
CA ASP A 19 8.33 -2.22 -1.53
C ASP A 19 8.31 -3.75 -1.55
N LYS A 20 7.29 -4.36 -2.16
CA LYS A 20 7.25 -5.82 -2.36
C LYS A 20 8.35 -6.31 -3.28
N GLN A 21 8.63 -5.58 -4.36
CA GLN A 21 9.71 -5.91 -5.27
C GLN A 21 11.07 -5.81 -4.56
N LEU A 22 11.28 -4.74 -3.79
CA LEU A 22 12.49 -4.56 -2.97
C LEU A 22 12.67 -5.73 -1.99
N LEU A 23 11.61 -6.13 -1.28
CA LEU A 23 11.68 -7.27 -0.36
C LEU A 23 12.04 -8.57 -1.09
N ALA A 24 11.41 -8.83 -2.24
CA ALA A 24 11.69 -10.02 -3.04
C ALA A 24 13.15 -10.05 -3.53
N ASP A 25 13.71 -8.88 -3.89
CA ASP A 25 15.11 -8.77 -4.31
C ASP A 25 16.09 -8.95 -3.14
N ILE A 26 15.73 -8.51 -1.94
CA ILE A 26 16.48 -8.77 -0.70
C ILE A 26 16.46 -10.27 -0.37
N GLU A 27 15.27 -10.90 -0.37
CA GLU A 27 15.10 -12.32 -0.05
C GLU A 27 15.76 -13.24 -1.09
N ALA A 28 15.82 -12.80 -2.36
CA ALA A 28 16.55 -13.48 -3.41
C ALA A 28 18.08 -13.24 -3.36
N GLY A 29 18.58 -12.45 -2.41
CA GLY A 29 20.00 -12.12 -2.27
C GLY A 29 20.56 -11.23 -3.38
N ARG A 30 19.70 -10.57 -4.17
CA ARG A 30 20.11 -9.63 -5.23
C ARG A 30 20.47 -8.27 -4.66
N ILE A 31 19.83 -7.88 -3.56
CA ILE A 31 20.11 -6.65 -2.81
C ILE A 31 20.55 -7.04 -1.40
N PRO A 32 21.73 -6.57 -0.93
CA PRO A 32 22.15 -6.82 0.43
C PRO A 32 21.31 -5.98 1.40
N ALA A 33 20.72 -6.63 2.39
CA ALA A 33 20.12 -6.00 3.56
C ALA A 33 20.37 -6.88 4.78
N ASP A 34 20.42 -6.28 5.97
CA ASP A 34 20.41 -7.07 7.20
C ASP A 34 19.00 -7.59 7.51
N GLU A 35 18.93 -8.60 8.39
CA GLU A 35 17.66 -9.22 8.76
C GLU A 35 16.70 -8.25 9.47
N ILE A 36 17.22 -7.22 10.14
CA ILE A 36 16.39 -6.22 10.83
C ILE A 36 15.65 -5.37 9.79
N HIS A 37 16.32 -4.94 8.74
CA HIS A 37 15.73 -4.20 7.63
C HIS A 37 14.73 -5.06 6.85
N ALA A 38 15.05 -6.33 6.58
CA ALA A 38 14.12 -7.25 5.93
C ALA A 38 12.86 -7.49 6.77
N ALA A 39 13.01 -7.71 8.09
CA ALA A 39 11.89 -7.88 9.01
C ALA A 39 11.03 -6.61 9.13
N TYR A 40 11.65 -5.43 9.18
CA TYR A 40 10.92 -4.16 9.15
C TYR A 40 10.12 -4.00 7.87
N LEU A 41 10.73 -4.29 6.71
CA LEU A 41 10.08 -4.18 5.41
C LEU A 41 8.86 -5.13 5.30
N ARG A 42 8.99 -6.38 5.78
CA ARG A 42 7.86 -7.34 5.87
C ARG A 42 6.72 -6.78 6.72
N TRP A 43 7.02 -6.25 7.90
CA TRP A 43 6.02 -5.67 8.78
C TRP A 43 5.32 -4.45 8.14
N MET A 44 6.09 -3.55 7.55
CA MET A 44 5.58 -2.35 6.89
C MET A 44 4.66 -2.68 5.71
N ILE A 45 5.06 -3.64 4.86
CA ILE A 45 4.25 -4.12 3.73
C ILE A 45 2.90 -4.64 4.24
N SER A 46 2.88 -5.41 5.32
CA SER A 46 1.63 -5.91 5.91
C SER A 46 0.69 -4.78 6.36
N GLN A 47 1.23 -3.71 6.95
CA GLN A 47 0.43 -2.55 7.35
C GLN A 47 -0.12 -1.79 6.12
N MET A 48 0.71 -1.61 5.09
CA MET A 48 0.31 -0.93 3.85
C MET A 48 -0.78 -1.71 3.10
N GLU A 49 -0.70 -3.05 3.05
CA GLU A 49 -1.75 -3.90 2.49
C GLU A 49 -3.08 -3.69 3.21
N ALA A 50 -3.07 -3.67 4.55
CA ALA A 50 -4.27 -3.44 5.34
C ALA A 50 -4.89 -2.05 5.06
N ILE A 51 -4.05 -1.01 4.91
CA ILE A 51 -4.49 0.35 4.59
C ILE A 51 -5.12 0.40 3.20
N VAL A 52 -4.43 -0.12 2.17
CA VAL A 52 -4.94 -0.13 0.79
C VAL A 52 -6.28 -0.88 0.72
N GLN A 53 -6.35 -2.08 1.30
CA GLN A 53 -7.60 -2.85 1.35
C GLN A 53 -8.72 -2.12 2.10
N SER A 54 -8.41 -1.41 3.17
CA SER A 54 -9.39 -0.63 3.92
C SER A 54 -9.92 0.54 3.10
N VAL A 55 -9.04 1.26 2.40
CA VAL A 55 -9.39 2.41 1.55
C VAL A 55 -10.17 1.98 0.31
N GLU A 56 -9.88 0.81 -0.24
CA GLU A 56 -10.62 0.18 -1.33
C GLU A 56 -12.02 -0.25 -0.88
N ARG A 57 -12.14 -0.92 0.27
CA ARG A 57 -13.43 -1.38 0.83
C ARG A 57 -14.34 -0.23 1.25
N HIS A 58 -13.82 0.74 2.00
CA HIS A 58 -14.61 1.85 2.54
C HIS A 58 -14.72 3.03 1.57
N GLY A 59 -13.96 3.01 0.48
CA GLY A 59 -14.03 4.03 -0.55
C GLY A 59 -15.32 4.08 -1.36
N HIS A 60 -16.15 3.05 -1.22
CA HIS A 60 -17.48 2.97 -1.80
C HIS A 60 -18.60 3.41 -0.84
N LEU A 61 -18.30 3.75 0.43
CA LEU A 61 -19.30 3.98 1.48
C LEU A 61 -19.70 5.45 1.72
N ILE A 62 -19.12 6.42 1.01
CA ILE A 62 -19.65 7.78 1.02
C ILE A 62 -20.55 7.94 -0.21
N LYS A 63 -21.81 7.51 -0.08
CA LYS A 63 -22.87 8.11 -0.90
C LYS A 63 -22.83 9.62 -0.60
N PRO A 64 -22.85 10.50 -1.62
CA PRO A 64 -23.26 11.86 -1.38
C PRO A 64 -24.72 11.77 -0.98
N ASP A 65 -25.02 11.79 0.31
CA ASP A 65 -26.37 12.10 0.76
C ASP A 65 -26.62 13.55 0.33
N GLY A 66 -27.17 13.69 -0.88
CA GLY A 66 -27.79 14.91 -1.35
C GLY A 66 -28.99 15.25 -0.46
N PRO A 67 -29.39 16.52 -0.39
CA PRO A 67 -30.50 16.93 0.45
C PRO A 67 -31.81 16.42 -0.17
N GLY A 68 -32.57 15.65 0.62
CA GLY A 68 -33.97 15.32 0.36
C GLY A 68 -34.85 15.90 1.44
#